data_AF-A0AAV5X3Y7-F1
#
_entry.id   AF-A0AAV5X3Y7-F1
#
_cell.length_a   1.000
_cell.length_b   1.000
_cell.length_c   1.000
_cell.angle_alpha   90.00
_cell.angle_beta   90.00
_cell.angle_gamma   90.00
#
_symmetry.space_group_name_H-M   'P 1'
#
loop_
_entity.id
_entity.type
_entity.pdbx_description
1 polymer ?
#
loop_
_entity_poly.entity_id
_entity_poly.type
_entity_poly.pdbx_seq_one_letter_code
_entity_poly.pdbx_strand_id
1 'polypeptide(L)' 'MRLQVLVYSDVPAERLVFINNQKYVEGQSIDDKLVVERITAEGAFLSYQGKRFLLRSDAPASR' A
#
# COMPACT_ATOMS: atom_id res chain seq x y z
N MET A 1 -2.38 7.87 -8.69
CA MET A 1 -1.45 6.81 -8.23
C MET A 1 -2.11 5.46 -8.51
N ARG A 2 -1.32 4.44 -8.81
CA ARG A 2 -1.83 3.08 -9.08
C ARG A 2 -1.05 2.10 -8.22
N LEU A 3 -1.76 1.16 -7.60
CA LEU A 3 -1.17 0.03 -6.87
C LEU A 3 -1.14 -1.15 -7.83
N GLN A 4 0.03 -1.45 -8.40
CA GLN A 4 0.19 -2.49 -9.42
C GLN A 4 0.35 -3.89 -8.82
N VAL A 5 1.03 -3.99 -7.67
CA VAL A 5 1.31 -5.27 -7.00
C VAL A 5 0.97 -5.13 -5.53
N LEU A 6 0.19 -6.08 -5.02
CA LEU A 6 -0.13 -6.25 -3.62
C LEU A 6 0.39 -7.62 -3.18
N VAL A 7 1.28 -7.64 -2.20
CA VAL A 7 1.67 -8.87 -1.51
C VAL A 7 1.18 -8.76 -0.08
N TYR A 8 0.19 -9.58 0.25
CA TYR A 8 -0.36 -9.66 1.60
C TYR A 8 0.16 -10.92 2.31
N SER A 9 0.43 -10.76 3.61
CA SER A 9 0.77 -11.83 4.56
C SER A 9 0.14 -11.45 5.91
N ASP A 10 -0.18 -12.43 6.74
CA ASP A 10 -0.60 -12.16 8.12
C ASP A 10 0.56 -11.66 9.00
N VAL A 11 1.82 -11.84 8.55
CA VAL A 11 3.01 -11.24 9.15
C VAL A 11 3.23 -9.84 8.56
N PRO A 12 3.08 -8.74 9.33
CA PRO A 12 3.14 -7.37 8.79
C PRO A 12 4.46 -7.02 8.08
N ALA A 13 5.58 -7.56 8.56
CA ALA A 13 6.90 -7.32 7.98
C ALA A 13 7.09 -7.95 6.57
N GLU A 14 6.22 -8.89 6.19
CA GLU A 14 6.25 -9.56 4.88
C GLU A 14 5.32 -8.88 3.87
N ARG A 15 4.53 -7.89 4.29
CA ARG A 15 3.64 -7.15 3.41
C ARG A 15 4.41 -6.12 2.60
N LEU A 16 4.08 -6.02 1.32
CA LEU A 16 4.62 -4.98 0.45
C LEU A 16 3.65 -4.63 -0.66
N VAL A 17 3.81 -3.42 -1.19
CA VAL A 17 3.09 -2.95 -2.37
C VAL A 17 4.04 -2.33 -3.37
N PHE A 18 3.67 -2.40 -4.63
CA PHE A 18 4.25 -1.54 -5.67
C PHE A 18 3.23 -0.47 -6.01
N ILE A 19 3.60 0.79 -5.78
CA ILE A 19 2.80 1.96 -6.10
C ILE A 19 3.60 2.80 -7.07
N ASN A 20 3.00 3.14 -8.22
CA ASN A 20 3.71 3.81 -9.32
C ASN A 20 5.05 3.13 -9.67
N ASN A 21 5.07 1.79 -9.70
CA ASN A 21 6.24 0.95 -10.01
C ASN A 21 7.39 1.01 -8.98
N GLN A 22 7.17 1.61 -7.81
CA GLN A 22 8.14 1.62 -6.72
C GLN A 22 7.62 0.80 -5.53
N LYS A 23 8.53 0.03 -4.91
CA LYS A 23 8.22 -0.81 -3.75
C LYS A 23 8.09 0.05 -2.49
N TYR A 24 7.06 -0.23 -1.70
CA TYR A 24 6.86 0.32 -0.37
C TYR A 24 6.43 -0.76 0.63
N VAL A 25 6.75 -0.53 1.90
CA VAL A 25 6.25 -1.30 3.05
C VAL A 25 5.53 -0.35 4.02
N GLU A 26 4.82 -0.91 5.00
CA GLU A 26 4.16 -0.12 6.05
C GLU A 26 5.16 0.81 6.76
N GLY A 27 4.76 2.06 7.01
CA GLY A 27 5.57 3.13 7.61
C GLY A 27 6.40 3.95 6.63
N GLN A 28 6.59 3.50 5.38
CA GLN A 28 7.38 4.26 4.40
C GLN A 28 6.61 5.43 3.79
N SER A 29 7.36 6.48 3.44
CA SER A 29 6.85 7.67 2.78
C SER A 29 6.96 7.57 1.26
N ILE A 30 5.94 8.08 0.56
CA ILE A 30 5.90 8.31 -0.88
C ILE A 30 6.02 9.83 -1.08
N ASP A 31 7.05 10.25 -1.83
CA ASP A 31 7.37 11.65 -2.13
C ASP A 31 7.38 12.57 -0.89
N ASP A 32 7.80 12.04 0.27
CA ASP A 32 7.84 12.71 1.59
C ASP A 32 6.53 13.35 2.07
N LYS A 33 5.40 12.95 1.47
CA LYS A 33 4.08 13.55 1.74
C LYS A 33 3.05 12.54 2.21
N LEU A 34 3.05 11.38 1.56
CA LEU A 34 2.14 10.28 1.82
C LEU A 34 2.86 9.23 2.63
N VAL A 35 2.18 8.60 3.57
CA VAL A 35 2.72 7.44 4.31
C VAL A 35 1.86 6.23 4.01
N VAL A 36 2.51 5.09 3.76
CA VAL A 36 1.83 3.79 3.72
C VAL A 36 1.54 3.34 5.14
N GLU A 37 0.34 3.61 5.66
CA GLU A 37 0.01 3.27 7.06
C GLU A 37 -0.16 1.78 7.30
N ARG A 38 -0.86 1.10 6.37
CA ARG A 38 -1.19 -0.32 6.50
C ARG A 38 -1.46 -0.95 5.15
N ILE A 39 -0.96 -2.15 4.94
CA ILE A 39 -1.25 -2.99 3.79
C ILE A 39 -2.24 -4.06 4.25
N THR A 40 -3.34 -4.21 3.51
CA THR A 40 -4.39 -5.20 3.74
C THR A 40 -4.58 -6.05 2.49
N ALA A 41 -5.35 -7.14 2.60
CA ALA A 41 -5.70 -7.96 1.44
C ALA A 41 -6.50 -7.19 0.36
N GLU A 42 -7.08 -6.03 0.70
CA GLU A 42 -7.86 -5.20 -0.24
C GLU A 42 -7.02 -4.09 -0.91
N GLY A 43 -5.84 -3.76 -0.37
CA GLY A 43 -5.01 -2.67 -0.86
C GLY A 43 -4.12 -2.04 0.22
N ALA A 44 -3.76 -0.77 0.05
CA ALA A 44 -2.95 -0.03 1.01
C ALA A 44 -3.69 1.21 1.52
N PHE A 45 -3.76 1.36 2.85
CA PHE A 45 -4.15 2.61 3.47
C PHE A 45 -2.99 3.59 3.41
N LEU A 46 -3.25 4.75 2.82
CA LEU A 46 -2.33 5.87 2.75
C LEU A 46 -2.84 7.01 3.62
N SER A 47 -1.92 7.75 4.24
CA SER A 47 -2.23 8.97 4.98
C SER A 47 -1.55 10.19 4.38
N TYR A 48 -2.28 11.29 4.27
CA TYR A 48 -1.79 12.60 3.85
C TYR A 48 -2.44 13.69 4.71
N GLN A 49 -1.62 14.48 5.41
CA GLN A 49 -2.09 15.58 6.28
C GLN A 49 -3.25 15.18 7.23
N GLY A 50 -3.12 14.02 7.88
CA GLY A 50 -4.13 13.50 8.81
C GLY A 50 -5.38 12.90 8.15
N LYS A 51 -5.47 12.90 6.81
CA LYS A 51 -6.53 12.20 6.08
C LYS A 51 -6.05 10.84 5.61
N ARG A 52 -6.87 9.82 5.83
CA ARG A 52 -6.59 8.43 5.44
C ARG A 52 -7.49 8.03 4.27
N PHE A 53 -6.92 7.29 3.31
CA PHE A 53 -7.67 6.75 2.18
C PHE A 53 -7.12 5.38 1.74
N LEU A 54 -7.99 4.53 1.21
CA LEU A 54 -7.63 3.20 0.70
C LEU A 54 -7.28 3.30 -0.79
N LEU A 55 -6.05 2.95 -1.15
CA LEU A 55 -5.64 2.70 -2.52
C LEU A 55 -5.83 1.21 -2.83
N ARG A 56 -6.84 0.89 -3.63
CA ARG A 56 -7.13 -0.49 -4.05
C ARG A 56 -6.15 -0.94 -5.14
N SER A 57 -5.82 -2.22 -5.15
CA SER A 57 -5.09 -2.83 -6.25
C SER A 57 -5.96 -2.86 -7.52
N ASP A 58 -5.36 -2.63 -8.68
CA ASP A 58 -5.99 -2.96 -9.96
C ASP A 58 -5.79 -4.43 -10.34
N ALA A 59 -4.87 -5.13 -9.66
CA ALA A 59 -4.72 -6.57 -9.76
C ALA A 59 -6.03 -7.27 -9.31
N PRO A 60 -6.52 -8.27 -10.09
CA PRO A 60 -7.65 -9.09 -9.65
C PRO A 60 -7.30 -9.73 -8.31
N ALA A 61 -8.24 -9.70 -7.36
CA ALA A 61 -8.09 -10.33 -6.05
C ALA A 61 -7.56 -11.75 -6.29
N SER A 62 -6.31 -11.98 -5.87
CA SER A 62 -5.66 -13.27 -6.08
C SER A 62 -6.49 -14.31 -5.32
N ARG A 63 -6.98 -15.29 -6.07
CA ARG A 63 -7.92 -16.31 -5.63
C ARG A 63 -7.23 -17.36 -4.76
#